data_AF-A0A5B8IU41-F1
#
_entry.id   AF-A0A5B8IU41-F1
#
_cell.length_a   1.000
_cell.length_b   1.000
_cell.length_c   1.000
_cell.angle_alpha   90.00
_cell.angle_beta   90.00
_cell.angle_gamma   90.00
#
_symmetry.space_group_name_H-M   'P 1'
#
loop_
_entity.id
_entity.type
_entity.pdbx_description
1 polymer ?
#
loop_
_entity_poly.entity_id
_entity_poly.type
_entity_poly.pdbx_seq_one_letter_code
_entity_poly.pdbx_strand_id
1 'polypeptide(L)'
;MAISRTTIFRALALLAGGAACFGAATLVAQRMEAKTEETVRAHLSGQGFDWTEISADGLVATIHGTAPDEAARFRALTSAGEVISPANILDGMTVAAQTDFITPAYRLEFIRNGRDLTLHGLMPGDQDAEASLLALLGATIDNPNLSELITATGEDAPDGWSEALQTAIEALLEMENARVVVEPGKVGATGLVQTRLDASNLRRELAATAGDAVELALELKLPRPIVSPFTTRFRIDDQGARFEACVAESDAGLARIRVAAEAAGATDSSTCRVALGAPDPSWGEAVSTGLTALAEMGEGTITFSDLTVTLFVGENVEAEDADTIANDLEGELPTIYSLTLLTPDTGEDTSPARTLSFTATISPEGLTVLRGAVPDAQSLDAVESLASARFGTEDLDINVRPDESLPLGWSVKVLAGLNALSTLNNGALRVTADRISLNGMSYDEDAQASIAGSLSDALGPDVHYELDIAHEDRPEPVNDLPTPEECVAQVNEQIALNKITFDPGSIELNASGYETVGQIATVLRKCPQVPMEISGHTDSQGREELNQQLSQARADAVLNALMARRVLVGNLSAKGYGENEPIADNDTEEGRETNRRIEFRLTPTEEEVATEGDEPLESDGEAGSETENQPEAEDGQN
;
A
#
# COMPACT_ATOMS: atom_id res chain seq x y z
N MET A 1 -70.56 -90.27 -25.22
CA MET A 1 -70.64 -89.42 -26.43
C MET A 1 -69.28 -89.50 -27.11
N ALA A 2 -69.12 -90.35 -28.12
CA ALA A 2 -67.83 -90.52 -28.80
C ALA A 2 -67.57 -89.27 -29.65
N ILE A 3 -66.61 -88.43 -29.23
CA ILE A 3 -66.17 -87.28 -30.04
C ILE A 3 -65.58 -87.88 -31.31
N SER A 4 -66.23 -87.61 -32.44
CA SER A 4 -65.75 -88.08 -33.74
C SER A 4 -64.31 -87.61 -33.95
N ARG A 5 -63.45 -88.49 -34.48
CA ARG A 5 -62.07 -88.15 -34.90
C ARG A 5 -62.03 -86.88 -35.77
N THR A 6 -63.09 -86.61 -36.53
CA THR A 6 -63.22 -85.39 -37.34
C THR A 6 -63.36 -84.10 -36.53
N THR A 7 -63.96 -84.14 -35.34
CA THR A 7 -64.12 -82.96 -34.47
C THR A 7 -62.81 -82.59 -33.78
N ILE A 8 -62.05 -83.59 -33.32
CA ILE A 8 -60.71 -83.38 -32.74
C ILE A 8 -59.76 -82.81 -33.80
N PHE A 9 -59.78 -83.35 -35.02
CA PHE A 9 -58.95 -82.86 -36.13
C PHE A 9 -59.27 -81.39 -36.50
N ARG A 10 -60.54 -81.00 -36.50
CA ARG A 10 -60.96 -79.61 -36.75
C ARG A 10 -60.50 -78.65 -35.65
N ALA A 11 -60.59 -79.05 -34.37
CA ALA A 11 -60.12 -78.23 -33.26
C ALA A 11 -58.59 -78.06 -33.27
N LEU A 12 -57.84 -79.13 -33.59
CA LEU A 12 -56.39 -79.10 -33.74
C LEU A 12 -55.95 -78.22 -34.92
N ALA A 13 -56.66 -78.28 -36.04
CA ALA A 13 -56.40 -77.40 -37.19
C ALA A 13 -56.68 -75.92 -36.88
N LEU A 14 -57.70 -75.62 -36.09
CA LEU A 14 -58.01 -74.25 -35.64
C LEU A 14 -56.96 -73.71 -34.66
N LEU A 15 -56.50 -74.53 -33.71
CA LEU A 15 -55.41 -74.17 -32.80
C LEU A 15 -54.09 -73.99 -33.53
N ALA A 16 -53.75 -74.89 -34.46
CA ALA A 16 -52.57 -74.76 -35.30
C ALA A 16 -52.64 -73.51 -36.20
N GLY A 17 -53.80 -73.21 -36.77
CA GLY A 17 -54.03 -71.97 -37.52
C GLY A 17 -53.91 -70.73 -36.66
N GLY A 18 -54.46 -70.73 -35.44
CA GLY A 18 -54.33 -69.64 -34.48
C GLY A 18 -52.88 -69.38 -34.04
N ALA A 19 -52.14 -70.46 -33.72
CA ALA A 19 -50.72 -70.37 -33.37
C ALA A 19 -49.87 -69.88 -34.55
N ALA A 20 -50.16 -70.34 -35.78
CA ALA A 20 -49.49 -69.85 -36.98
C ALA A 20 -49.78 -68.38 -37.26
N CYS A 21 -51.02 -67.92 -37.08
CA CYS A 21 -51.38 -66.50 -37.21
C CYS A 21 -50.70 -65.62 -36.15
N PHE A 22 -50.66 -66.08 -34.89
CA PHE A 22 -49.96 -65.37 -33.82
C PHE A 22 -48.45 -65.31 -34.05
N GLY A 23 -47.85 -66.43 -34.48
CA GLY A 23 -46.44 -66.48 -34.88
C GLY A 23 -46.12 -65.56 -36.06
N ALA A 24 -47.01 -65.50 -37.06
CA ALA A 24 -46.86 -64.59 -38.18
C ALA A 24 -47.00 -63.11 -37.75
N ALA A 25 -47.97 -62.80 -36.87
CA ALA A 25 -48.19 -61.45 -36.37
C ALA A 25 -47.03 -60.94 -35.52
N THR A 26 -46.50 -61.78 -34.64
CA THR A 26 -45.32 -61.46 -33.81
C THR A 26 -44.07 -61.25 -34.67
N LEU A 27 -43.85 -62.08 -35.69
CA LEU A 27 -42.73 -61.92 -36.63
C LEU A 27 -42.87 -60.62 -37.44
N VAL A 28 -44.09 -60.26 -37.87
CA VAL A 28 -44.35 -58.99 -38.56
C VAL A 28 -44.10 -57.80 -37.63
N ALA A 29 -44.59 -57.84 -36.38
CA ALA A 29 -44.37 -56.77 -35.40
C ALA A 29 -42.88 -56.56 -35.12
N GLN A 30 -42.14 -57.63 -34.81
CA GLN A 30 -40.70 -57.59 -34.59
C GLN A 30 -39.93 -57.07 -35.81
N ARG A 31 -40.36 -57.43 -37.02
CA ARG A 31 -39.72 -56.95 -38.26
C ARG A 31 -40.03 -55.47 -38.52
N MET A 32 -41.19 -54.97 -38.10
CA MET A 32 -41.53 -53.56 -38.18
C MET A 32 -40.74 -52.75 -37.14
N GLU A 33 -40.67 -53.20 -35.90
CA GLU A 33 -39.86 -52.60 -34.83
C GLU A 33 -38.39 -52.48 -35.22
N ALA A 34 -37.78 -53.60 -35.63
CA ALA A 34 -36.38 -53.63 -36.06
C ALA A 34 -36.12 -52.67 -37.23
N LYS A 35 -37.06 -52.57 -38.18
CA LYS A 35 -36.94 -51.64 -39.30
C LYS A 35 -37.09 -50.19 -38.86
N THR A 36 -38.03 -49.89 -37.95
CA THR A 36 -38.21 -48.54 -37.40
C THR A 36 -36.96 -48.09 -36.67
N GLU A 37 -36.41 -48.92 -35.79
CA GLU A 37 -35.16 -48.63 -35.08
C GLU A 37 -33.99 -48.41 -36.03
N GLU A 38 -33.79 -49.33 -36.99
CA GLU A 38 -32.70 -49.24 -37.96
C GLU A 38 -32.79 -47.94 -38.78
N THR A 39 -34.00 -47.60 -39.25
CA THR A 39 -34.21 -46.42 -40.10
C THR A 39 -33.97 -45.12 -39.33
N VAL A 40 -34.53 -44.99 -38.11
CA VAL A 40 -34.39 -43.79 -37.29
C VAL A 40 -32.95 -43.64 -36.79
N ARG A 41 -32.33 -44.73 -36.33
CA ARG A 41 -30.93 -44.74 -35.87
C ARG A 41 -29.97 -44.35 -37.00
N ALA A 42 -30.15 -44.90 -38.19
CA ALA A 42 -29.32 -44.57 -39.35
C ALA A 42 -29.45 -43.10 -39.77
N HIS A 43 -30.66 -42.53 -39.69
CA HIS A 43 -30.88 -41.11 -40.01
C HIS A 43 -30.24 -40.18 -38.98
N LEU A 44 -30.46 -40.43 -37.69
CA LEU A 44 -29.93 -39.59 -36.62
C LEU A 44 -28.41 -39.64 -36.54
N SER A 45 -27.80 -40.83 -36.65
CA SER A 45 -26.34 -40.94 -36.73
C SER A 45 -25.78 -40.26 -37.98
N GLY A 46 -26.49 -40.36 -39.12
CA GLY A 46 -26.12 -39.64 -40.35
C GLY A 46 -26.16 -38.10 -40.23
N GLN A 47 -26.89 -37.57 -39.25
CA GLN A 47 -26.95 -36.13 -38.93
C GLN A 47 -26.04 -35.74 -37.75
N GLY A 48 -25.21 -36.66 -37.26
CA GLY A 48 -24.24 -36.42 -36.18
C GLY A 48 -24.83 -36.50 -34.76
N PHE A 49 -26.00 -37.13 -34.59
CA PHE A 49 -26.60 -37.38 -33.28
C PHE A 49 -26.21 -38.77 -32.73
N ASP A 50 -24.90 -39.07 -32.73
CA ASP A 50 -24.37 -40.40 -32.33
C ASP A 50 -24.53 -40.71 -30.84
N TRP A 51 -24.85 -39.70 -30.03
CA TRP A 51 -25.18 -39.82 -28.61
C TRP A 51 -26.62 -40.32 -28.36
N THR A 52 -27.41 -40.55 -29.41
CA THR A 52 -28.79 -41.04 -29.32
C THR A 52 -28.91 -42.56 -29.43
N GLU A 53 -29.76 -43.15 -28.60
CA GLU A 53 -30.15 -44.57 -28.68
C GLU A 53 -31.65 -44.68 -28.98
N ILE A 54 -32.03 -45.58 -29.89
CA ILE A 54 -33.41 -45.76 -30.33
C ILE A 54 -33.94 -47.13 -29.92
N SER A 55 -35.12 -47.13 -29.30
CA SER A 55 -35.94 -48.32 -29.04
C SER A 55 -37.33 -48.14 -29.69
N ALA A 56 -37.87 -49.16 -30.36
CA ALA A 56 -39.20 -49.09 -30.97
C ALA A 56 -40.21 -50.10 -30.39
N ASP A 57 -41.47 -49.68 -30.27
CA ASP A 57 -42.65 -50.53 -30.02
C ASP A 57 -43.64 -50.32 -31.17
N GLY A 58 -43.77 -51.32 -32.04
CA GLY A 58 -44.44 -51.20 -33.35
C GLY A 58 -43.86 -50.07 -34.23
N LEU A 59 -44.59 -48.95 -34.30
CA LEU A 59 -44.23 -47.76 -35.08
C LEU A 59 -43.84 -46.57 -34.22
N VAL A 60 -43.89 -46.70 -32.89
CA VAL A 60 -43.50 -45.66 -31.93
C VAL A 60 -42.04 -45.83 -31.59
N ALA A 61 -41.24 -44.79 -31.77
CA ALA A 61 -39.82 -44.79 -31.43
C ALA A 61 -39.58 -43.89 -30.21
N THR A 62 -38.89 -44.42 -29.21
CA THR A 62 -38.39 -43.65 -28.07
C THR A 62 -36.91 -43.36 -28.29
N ILE A 63 -36.54 -42.09 -28.21
CA ILE A 63 -35.17 -41.60 -28.37
C ILE A 63 -34.59 -41.36 -26.97
N HIS A 64 -33.50 -42.05 -26.63
CA HIS A 64 -32.78 -41.92 -25.37
C HIS A 64 -31.39 -41.30 -25.62
N GLY A 65 -30.74 -40.82 -24.56
CA GLY A 65 -29.38 -40.26 -24.63
C GLY A 65 -29.26 -38.96 -23.85
N THR A 66 -28.03 -38.46 -23.69
CA THR A 66 -27.75 -37.18 -23.04
C THR A 66 -27.30 -36.16 -24.08
N ALA A 67 -28.15 -35.18 -24.34
CA ALA A 67 -27.88 -34.10 -25.27
C ALA A 67 -26.86 -33.09 -24.67
N PRO A 68 -25.89 -32.59 -25.45
CA PRO A 68 -24.94 -31.58 -24.99
C PRO A 68 -25.59 -30.26 -24.56
N ASP A 69 -26.67 -29.86 -25.23
CA ASP A 69 -27.46 -28.68 -24.94
C ASP A 69 -28.93 -28.89 -25.38
N GLU A 70 -29.83 -28.00 -24.95
CA GLU A 70 -31.25 -28.06 -25.28
C GLU A 70 -31.52 -27.96 -26.79
N ALA A 71 -30.67 -27.23 -27.53
CA ALA A 71 -30.82 -27.07 -28.97
C ALA A 71 -30.49 -28.37 -29.72
N ALA A 72 -29.48 -29.13 -29.28
CA ALA A 72 -29.12 -30.43 -29.81
C ALA A 72 -30.23 -31.46 -29.58
N ARG A 73 -30.83 -31.47 -28.39
CA ARG A 73 -32.02 -32.29 -28.06
C ARG A 73 -33.18 -32.02 -29.00
N PHE A 74 -33.51 -30.74 -29.20
CA PHE A 74 -34.60 -30.34 -30.09
C PHE A 74 -34.32 -30.68 -31.57
N ARG A 75 -33.08 -30.50 -32.03
CA ARG A 75 -32.67 -30.86 -33.40
C ARG A 75 -32.76 -32.37 -33.64
N ALA A 76 -32.40 -33.20 -32.67
CA ALA A 76 -32.53 -34.65 -32.77
C ALA A 76 -34.00 -35.09 -32.92
N LEU A 77 -34.92 -34.55 -32.10
CA LEU A 77 -36.37 -34.83 -32.22
C LEU A 77 -36.93 -34.41 -33.58
N THR A 78 -36.57 -33.22 -34.03
CA THR A 78 -37.03 -32.68 -35.32
C THR A 78 -36.52 -33.53 -36.47
N SER A 79 -35.25 -33.95 -36.43
CA SER A 79 -34.63 -34.81 -37.44
C SER A 79 -35.27 -36.20 -37.49
N ALA A 80 -35.58 -36.82 -36.34
CA ALA A 80 -36.32 -38.07 -36.30
C ALA A 80 -37.74 -37.95 -36.91
N GLY A 81 -38.38 -36.78 -36.75
CA GLY A 81 -39.68 -36.44 -37.33
C GLY A 81 -39.73 -36.37 -38.86
N GLU A 82 -38.57 -36.36 -39.53
CA GLU A 82 -38.47 -36.43 -41.00
C GLU A 82 -38.64 -37.86 -41.51
N VAL A 83 -38.33 -38.85 -40.68
CA VAL A 83 -38.32 -40.28 -41.03
C VAL A 83 -39.61 -40.97 -40.62
N ILE A 84 -40.10 -40.63 -39.43
CA ILE A 84 -41.34 -41.16 -38.87
C ILE A 84 -42.23 -40.01 -38.40
N SER A 85 -43.54 -40.26 -38.33
CA SER A 85 -44.49 -39.23 -37.86
C SER A 85 -44.10 -38.69 -36.48
N PRO A 86 -44.07 -37.36 -36.26
CA PRO A 86 -43.80 -36.78 -34.95
C PRO A 86 -44.73 -37.28 -33.84
N ALA A 87 -45.95 -37.70 -34.18
CA ALA A 87 -46.90 -38.29 -33.23
C ALA A 87 -46.45 -39.67 -32.68
N ASN A 88 -45.46 -40.28 -33.31
CA ASN A 88 -44.92 -41.59 -32.95
C ASN A 88 -43.51 -41.47 -32.33
N ILE A 89 -43.09 -40.27 -31.93
CA ILE A 89 -41.79 -40.05 -31.29
C ILE A 89 -42.01 -39.78 -29.82
N LEU A 90 -41.33 -40.53 -28.97
CA LEU A 90 -41.26 -40.30 -27.53
C LEU A 90 -39.86 -39.81 -27.17
N ASP A 91 -39.81 -38.73 -26.41
CA ASP A 91 -38.56 -38.12 -25.96
C ASP A 91 -38.17 -38.67 -24.58
N GLY A 92 -37.10 -39.45 -24.54
CA GLY A 92 -36.45 -39.96 -23.33
C GLY A 92 -35.07 -39.36 -23.09
N MET A 93 -34.71 -38.26 -23.76
CA MET A 93 -33.38 -37.65 -23.66
C MET A 93 -33.26 -36.70 -22.45
N THR A 94 -32.07 -36.65 -21.85
CA THR A 94 -31.67 -35.68 -20.82
C THR A 94 -30.70 -34.65 -21.40
N VAL A 95 -30.48 -33.51 -20.72
CA VAL A 95 -29.50 -32.49 -21.14
C VAL A 95 -28.35 -32.46 -20.14
N ALA A 96 -27.11 -32.38 -20.64
CA ALA A 96 -25.92 -32.27 -19.81
C ALA A 96 -25.97 -31.00 -18.93
N ALA A 97 -25.61 -31.11 -17.66
CA ALA A 97 -25.51 -29.96 -16.76
C ALA A 97 -24.34 -29.06 -17.19
N GLN A 98 -24.57 -27.76 -17.33
CA GLN A 98 -23.51 -26.78 -17.60
C GLN A 98 -22.74 -26.50 -16.30
N THR A 99 -21.42 -26.70 -16.32
CA THR A 99 -20.54 -26.56 -15.13
C THR A 99 -19.90 -25.18 -14.97
N ASP A 100 -20.11 -24.25 -15.89
CA ASP A 100 -19.38 -22.97 -15.87
C ASP A 100 -20.24 -21.84 -15.28
N PHE A 101 -20.28 -21.76 -13.95
CA PHE A 101 -20.61 -20.51 -13.27
C PHE A 101 -19.30 -19.76 -12.99
N ILE A 102 -19.14 -18.56 -13.55
CA ILE A 102 -18.07 -17.65 -13.15
C ILE A 102 -18.46 -17.12 -11.77
N THR A 103 -17.78 -17.57 -10.72
CA THR A 103 -17.92 -16.96 -9.39
C THR A 103 -17.48 -15.50 -9.49
N PRO A 104 -18.32 -14.53 -9.10
CA PRO A 104 -17.91 -13.13 -9.10
C PRO A 104 -16.74 -12.97 -8.12
N ALA A 105 -15.65 -12.37 -8.59
CA ALA A 105 -14.47 -12.14 -7.75
C ALA A 105 -14.82 -11.22 -6.57
N TYR A 106 -14.28 -11.52 -5.38
CA TYR A 106 -14.36 -10.59 -4.26
C TYR A 106 -13.68 -9.29 -4.63
N ARG A 107 -14.43 -8.21 -4.44
CA ARG A 107 -13.98 -6.88 -4.78
C ARG A 107 -14.75 -5.90 -3.93
N LEU A 108 -14.03 -5.17 -3.10
CA LEU A 108 -14.58 -4.14 -2.24
C LEU A 108 -14.04 -2.79 -2.68
N GLU A 109 -14.92 -1.81 -2.86
CA GLU A 109 -14.56 -0.47 -3.27
C GLU A 109 -15.03 0.53 -2.22
N PHE A 110 -14.08 1.36 -1.77
CA PHE A 110 -14.28 2.46 -0.86
C PHE A 110 -14.14 3.77 -1.63
N ILE A 111 -15.11 4.67 -1.47
CA ILE A 111 -15.07 6.02 -2.02
C ILE A 111 -15.23 6.99 -0.86
N ARG A 112 -14.17 7.76 -0.57
CA ARG A 112 -14.13 8.78 0.49
C ARG A 112 -14.07 10.17 -0.13
N ASN A 113 -14.93 11.06 0.36
CA ASN A 113 -14.89 12.50 0.06
C ASN A 113 -15.10 13.28 1.37
N GLY A 114 -13.99 13.64 2.00
CA GLY A 114 -13.96 14.21 3.35
C GLY A 114 -14.55 13.24 4.39
N ARG A 115 -15.79 13.52 4.80
CA ARG A 115 -16.54 12.72 5.77
C ARG A 115 -17.49 11.71 5.13
N ASP A 116 -17.81 11.86 3.86
CA ASP A 116 -18.70 10.93 3.16
C ASP A 116 -17.90 9.69 2.76
N LEU A 117 -18.33 8.52 3.21
CA LEU A 117 -17.69 7.25 2.90
C LEU A 117 -18.72 6.28 2.32
N THR A 118 -18.48 5.83 1.10
CA THR A 118 -19.35 4.89 0.41
C THR A 118 -18.61 3.58 0.18
N LEU A 119 -19.27 2.46 0.50
CA LEU A 119 -18.74 1.11 0.31
C LEU A 119 -19.59 0.36 -0.71
N HIS A 120 -18.93 -0.31 -1.64
CA HIS A 120 -19.56 -1.09 -2.68
C HIS A 120 -18.84 -2.42 -2.92
N GLY A 121 -19.59 -3.51 -3.09
CA GLY A 121 -19.04 -4.74 -3.68
C GLY A 121 -19.28 -6.01 -2.88
N LEU A 122 -18.46 -7.01 -3.14
CA LEU A 122 -18.58 -8.36 -2.58
C LEU A 122 -17.38 -8.65 -1.69
N MET A 123 -17.64 -9.16 -0.49
CA MET A 123 -16.61 -9.55 0.47
C MET A 123 -16.78 -11.01 0.91
N PRO A 124 -15.68 -11.70 1.25
CA PRO A 124 -15.73 -12.95 1.98
C PRO A 124 -16.19 -12.71 3.44
N GLY A 125 -16.49 -13.79 4.13
CA GLY A 125 -17.00 -13.77 5.50
C GLY A 125 -18.52 -13.66 5.57
N ASP A 126 -19.02 -13.63 6.80
CA ASP A 126 -20.44 -13.58 7.13
C ASP A 126 -20.90 -12.17 7.54
N GLN A 127 -22.12 -12.06 8.07
CA GLN A 127 -22.67 -10.79 8.53
C GLN A 127 -21.92 -10.20 9.73
N ASP A 128 -21.24 -11.02 10.52
CA ASP A 128 -20.45 -10.54 11.66
C ASP A 128 -19.13 -9.93 11.17
N ALA A 129 -18.52 -10.50 10.13
CA ALA A 129 -17.39 -9.91 9.43
C ALA A 129 -17.76 -8.56 8.79
N GLU A 130 -18.91 -8.47 8.14
CA GLU A 130 -19.48 -7.24 7.60
C GLU A 130 -19.63 -6.17 8.71
N ALA A 131 -20.31 -6.53 9.81
CA ALA A 131 -20.51 -5.62 10.94
C ALA A 131 -19.20 -5.16 11.59
N SER A 132 -18.20 -6.04 11.66
CA SER A 132 -16.87 -5.73 12.21
C SER A 132 -16.13 -4.71 11.35
N LEU A 133 -16.19 -4.84 10.03
CA LEU A 133 -15.62 -3.86 9.11
C LEU A 133 -16.28 -2.47 9.28
N LEU A 134 -17.62 -2.42 9.33
CA LEU A 134 -18.34 -1.17 9.51
C LEU A 134 -18.01 -0.51 10.85
N ALA A 135 -17.90 -1.31 11.92
CA ALA A 135 -17.51 -0.83 13.24
C ALA A 135 -16.08 -0.28 13.26
N LEU A 136 -15.14 -0.98 12.61
CA LEU A 136 -13.76 -0.53 12.46
C LEU A 136 -13.71 0.81 11.73
N LEU A 137 -14.37 0.93 10.56
CA LEU A 137 -14.40 2.19 9.80
C LEU A 137 -15.04 3.34 10.58
N GLY A 138 -16.08 3.06 11.36
CA GLY A 138 -16.73 4.05 12.22
C GLY A 138 -15.90 4.50 13.43
N ALA A 139 -14.97 3.65 13.90
CA ALA A 139 -14.04 4.00 14.97
C ALA A 139 -12.80 4.73 14.44
N THR A 140 -12.37 4.39 13.22
CA THR A 140 -11.14 4.85 12.60
C THR A 140 -11.30 6.20 11.90
N ILE A 141 -12.44 6.44 11.25
CA ILE A 141 -12.76 7.73 10.63
C ILE A 141 -13.68 8.50 11.58
N ASP A 142 -13.40 9.78 11.86
CA ASP A 142 -14.18 10.59 12.80
C ASP A 142 -15.61 10.85 12.28
N ASN A 143 -16.55 9.99 12.69
CA ASN A 143 -17.99 10.08 12.42
C ASN A 143 -18.32 10.29 10.92
N PRO A 144 -18.02 9.28 10.06
CA PRO A 144 -18.29 9.35 8.63
C PRO A 144 -19.79 9.25 8.32
N ASN A 145 -20.23 9.89 7.24
CA ASN A 145 -21.53 9.63 6.64
C ASN A 145 -21.41 8.35 5.79
N LEU A 146 -21.70 7.21 6.41
CA LEU A 146 -21.52 5.90 5.80
C LEU A 146 -22.70 5.54 4.88
N SER A 147 -22.40 5.19 3.63
CA SER A 147 -23.36 4.61 2.68
C SER A 147 -22.87 3.23 2.25
N GLU A 148 -23.61 2.19 2.61
CA GLU A 148 -23.21 0.81 2.43
C GLU A 148 -24.04 0.12 1.33
N LEU A 149 -23.37 -0.44 0.33
CA LEU A 149 -23.93 -1.36 -0.67
C LEU A 149 -22.97 -2.55 -0.86
N ILE A 150 -22.62 -3.22 0.24
CA ILE A 150 -21.76 -4.41 0.23
C ILE A 150 -22.59 -5.66 0.48
N THR A 151 -22.03 -6.82 0.17
CA THR A 151 -22.66 -8.11 0.44
C THR A 151 -21.60 -9.14 0.81
N ALA A 152 -21.73 -9.66 2.04
CA ALA A 152 -20.96 -10.81 2.51
C ALA A 152 -21.45 -12.12 1.87
N THR A 153 -20.52 -12.98 1.44
CA THR A 153 -20.82 -14.23 0.72
C THR A 153 -20.98 -15.45 1.63
N GLY A 154 -20.47 -15.39 2.86
CA GLY A 154 -20.42 -16.51 3.82
C GLY A 154 -19.28 -17.49 3.60
N GLU A 155 -18.38 -17.21 2.66
CA GLU A 155 -17.21 -18.04 2.33
C GLU A 155 -15.97 -17.55 3.06
N ASP A 156 -15.01 -18.44 3.32
CA ASP A 156 -13.75 -18.09 3.98
C ASP A 156 -12.93 -17.10 3.13
N ALA A 157 -12.20 -16.21 3.81
CA ALA A 157 -11.37 -15.21 3.14
C ALA A 157 -10.19 -15.89 2.42
N PRO A 158 -9.93 -15.54 1.14
CA PRO A 158 -8.75 -16.04 0.44
C PRO A 158 -7.47 -15.38 0.96
N ASP A 159 -6.34 -16.01 0.69
CA ASP A 159 -5.01 -15.51 1.04
C ASP A 159 -4.80 -14.05 0.59
N GLY A 160 -4.18 -13.24 1.45
CA GLY A 160 -3.90 -11.83 1.19
C GLY A 160 -5.11 -10.89 1.32
N TRP A 161 -6.32 -11.39 1.63
CA TRP A 161 -7.50 -10.53 1.78
C TRP A 161 -7.43 -9.64 3.02
N SER A 162 -6.99 -10.20 4.15
CA SER A 162 -6.92 -9.47 5.42
C SER A 162 -5.88 -8.35 5.37
N GLU A 163 -4.71 -8.65 4.80
CA GLU A 163 -3.61 -7.72 4.58
C GLU A 163 -4.02 -6.62 3.59
N ALA A 164 -4.72 -6.98 2.51
CA ALA A 164 -5.24 -6.03 1.54
C ALA A 164 -6.30 -5.11 2.17
N LEU A 165 -7.19 -5.65 2.99
CA LEU A 165 -8.20 -4.86 3.70
C LEU A 165 -7.57 -3.89 4.72
N GLN A 166 -6.57 -4.35 5.49
CA GLN A 166 -5.83 -3.49 6.43
C GLN A 166 -5.11 -2.36 5.69
N THR A 167 -4.40 -2.68 4.61
CA THR A 167 -3.69 -1.68 3.80
C THR A 167 -4.65 -0.67 3.16
N ALA A 168 -5.84 -1.11 2.76
CA ALA A 168 -6.87 -0.23 2.23
C ALA A 168 -7.43 0.74 3.29
N ILE A 169 -7.61 0.29 4.53
CA ILE A 169 -8.05 1.14 5.64
C ILE A 169 -7.00 2.20 5.96
N GLU A 170 -5.72 1.84 5.97
CA GLU A 170 -4.61 2.79 6.14
C GLU A 170 -4.60 3.84 5.02
N ALA A 171 -4.77 3.41 3.76
CA ALA A 171 -4.85 4.32 2.63
C ALA A 171 -6.05 5.28 2.74
N LEU A 172 -7.18 4.80 3.27
CA LEU A 172 -8.35 5.64 3.53
C LEU A 172 -8.12 6.64 4.64
N LEU A 173 -7.33 6.31 5.68
CA LEU A 173 -7.03 7.19 6.79
C LEU A 173 -6.25 8.43 6.34
N GLU A 174 -5.20 8.20 5.55
CA GLU A 174 -4.25 9.23 5.13
C GLU A 174 -4.79 10.10 3.98
N MET A 175 -5.79 9.62 3.23
CA MET A 175 -6.37 10.37 2.11
C MET A 175 -7.82 10.76 2.36
N GLU A 176 -8.07 12.07 2.55
CA GLU A 176 -9.43 12.61 2.72
C GLU A 176 -10.31 12.46 1.46
N ASN A 177 -9.70 12.42 0.28
CA ASN A 177 -10.38 12.27 -1.00
C ASN A 177 -9.75 11.11 -1.76
N ALA A 178 -10.36 9.94 -1.66
CA ALA A 178 -9.79 8.72 -2.17
C ALA A 178 -10.83 7.75 -2.73
N ARG A 179 -10.37 6.96 -3.70
CA ARG A 179 -11.01 5.74 -4.17
C ARG A 179 -10.04 4.60 -3.91
N VAL A 180 -10.44 3.65 -3.08
CA VAL A 180 -9.63 2.48 -2.74
C VAL A 180 -10.38 1.22 -3.15
N VAL A 181 -9.71 0.32 -3.86
CA VAL A 181 -10.25 -0.95 -4.34
C VAL A 181 -9.43 -2.07 -3.75
N VAL A 182 -10.11 -3.04 -3.16
CA VAL A 182 -9.54 -4.22 -2.53
C VAL A 182 -9.96 -5.45 -3.30
N GLU A 183 -8.97 -6.24 -3.69
CA GLU A 183 -9.11 -7.57 -4.28
C GLU A 183 -8.17 -8.51 -3.50
N PRO A 184 -8.36 -9.84 -3.54
CA PRO A 184 -7.45 -10.78 -2.90
C PRO A 184 -5.99 -10.54 -3.33
N GLY A 185 -5.12 -10.22 -2.37
CA GLY A 185 -3.70 -9.93 -2.61
C GLY A 185 -3.42 -8.65 -3.41
N LYS A 186 -4.38 -7.72 -3.53
CA LYS A 186 -4.18 -6.48 -4.29
C LYS A 186 -4.96 -5.29 -3.74
N VAL A 187 -4.30 -4.14 -3.67
CA VAL A 187 -4.93 -2.86 -3.32
C VAL A 187 -4.61 -1.81 -4.37
N GLY A 188 -5.66 -1.25 -4.97
CA GLY A 188 -5.57 -0.08 -5.82
C GLY A 188 -6.06 1.15 -5.08
N ALA A 189 -5.28 2.23 -5.02
CA ALA A 189 -5.71 3.47 -4.39
C ALA A 189 -5.44 4.68 -5.28
N THR A 190 -6.45 5.53 -5.46
CA THR A 190 -6.35 6.81 -6.16
C THR A 190 -6.81 7.90 -5.22
N GLY A 191 -6.02 8.95 -5.03
CA GLY A 191 -6.41 10.03 -4.11
C GLY A 191 -5.59 11.29 -4.24
N LEU A 192 -6.02 12.33 -3.51
CA LEU A 192 -5.32 13.60 -3.42
C LEU A 192 -4.39 13.62 -2.20
N VAL A 193 -3.15 14.06 -2.40
CA VAL A 193 -2.15 14.31 -1.36
C VAL A 193 -1.73 15.77 -1.39
N GLN A 194 -1.36 16.36 -0.25
CA GLN A 194 -1.05 17.79 -0.17
C GLN A 194 0.33 18.11 -0.74
N THR A 195 1.33 17.33 -0.35
CA THR A 195 2.73 17.54 -0.76
C THR A 195 3.34 16.26 -1.35
N ARG A 196 4.45 16.40 -2.07
CA ARG A 196 5.20 15.23 -2.57
C ARG A 196 5.79 14.42 -1.42
N LEU A 197 6.20 15.09 -0.35
CA LEU A 197 6.67 14.43 0.88
C LEU A 197 5.57 13.53 1.47
N ASP A 198 4.33 14.03 1.57
CA ASP A 198 3.19 13.22 2.04
C ASP A 198 2.96 12.02 1.10
N ALA A 199 3.08 12.24 -0.22
CA ALA A 199 2.95 11.17 -1.21
C ALA A 199 4.03 10.09 -1.05
N SER A 200 5.27 10.49 -0.73
CA SER A 200 6.40 9.58 -0.53
C SER A 200 6.30 8.82 0.79
N ASN A 201 5.90 9.51 1.87
CA ASN A 201 5.64 8.88 3.17
C ASN A 201 4.49 7.86 3.08
N LEU A 202 3.36 8.27 2.50
CA LEU A 202 2.20 7.39 2.33
C LEU A 202 2.55 6.14 1.52
N ARG A 203 3.32 6.26 0.44
CA ARG A 203 3.75 5.09 -0.34
C ARG A 203 4.56 4.10 0.51
N ARG A 204 5.44 4.61 1.36
CA ARG A 204 6.31 3.80 2.23
C ARG A 204 5.50 3.11 3.32
N GLU A 205 4.60 3.84 3.97
CA GLU A 205 3.72 3.32 5.04
C GLU A 205 2.78 2.23 4.49
N LEU A 206 2.19 2.45 3.31
CA LEU A 206 1.34 1.44 2.67
C LEU A 206 2.15 0.24 2.21
N ALA A 207 3.36 0.42 1.68
CA ALA A 207 4.23 -0.70 1.31
C ALA A 207 4.65 -1.55 2.52
N ALA A 208 4.97 -0.90 3.64
CA ALA A 208 5.27 -1.60 4.89
C ALA A 208 4.07 -2.40 5.42
N THR A 209 2.87 -1.86 5.27
CA THR A 209 1.61 -2.53 5.68
C THR A 209 1.24 -3.68 4.74
N ALA A 210 1.46 -3.51 3.43
CA ALA A 210 1.17 -4.51 2.40
C ALA A 210 2.09 -5.75 2.50
N GLY A 211 3.37 -5.54 2.86
CA GLY A 211 4.38 -6.59 2.83
C GLY A 211 4.53 -7.23 1.44
N ASP A 212 4.88 -8.52 1.41
CA ASP A 212 5.01 -9.30 0.16
C ASP A 212 3.68 -9.92 -0.30
N ALA A 213 2.64 -9.86 0.54
CA ALA A 213 1.35 -10.51 0.30
C ALA A 213 0.41 -9.70 -0.61
N VAL A 214 0.64 -8.40 -0.77
CA VAL A 214 -0.30 -7.49 -1.44
C VAL A 214 0.39 -6.64 -2.52
N GLU A 215 -0.12 -6.73 -3.75
CA GLU A 215 0.28 -5.84 -4.84
C GLU A 215 -0.36 -4.45 -4.68
N LEU A 216 0.47 -3.40 -4.60
CA LEU A 216 0.01 -2.01 -4.52
C LEU A 216 -0.01 -1.30 -5.87
N ALA A 217 -1.15 -0.69 -6.19
CA ALA A 217 -1.31 0.18 -7.35
C ALA A 217 -1.79 1.58 -6.91
N LEU A 218 -0.84 2.51 -6.72
CA LEU A 218 -1.11 3.84 -6.16
C LEU A 218 -1.07 4.95 -7.24
N GLU A 219 -2.17 5.69 -7.41
CA GLU A 219 -2.27 6.89 -8.25
C GLU A 219 -2.55 8.12 -7.39
N LEU A 220 -1.48 8.72 -6.86
CA LEU A 220 -1.55 9.89 -5.98
C LEU A 220 -1.42 11.19 -6.79
N LYS A 221 -2.39 12.10 -6.62
CA LYS A 221 -2.46 13.39 -7.33
C LYS A 221 -2.21 14.54 -6.36
N LEU A 222 -1.40 15.51 -6.78
CA LEU A 222 -1.15 16.73 -6.03
C LEU A 222 -2.09 17.84 -6.53
N PRO A 223 -2.67 18.66 -5.65
CA PRO A 223 -3.36 19.87 -6.06
C PRO A 223 -2.37 20.80 -6.75
N ARG A 224 -2.83 21.51 -7.79
CA ARG A 224 -2.00 22.52 -8.45
C ARG A 224 -1.83 23.69 -7.49
N PRO A 225 -0.60 24.00 -7.05
CA PRO A 225 -0.37 25.09 -6.12
C PRO A 225 -0.66 26.42 -6.81
N ILE A 226 -1.21 27.36 -6.04
CA ILE A 226 -1.34 28.76 -6.45
C ILE A 226 -0.04 29.45 -6.08
N VAL A 227 0.64 30.03 -7.06
CA VAL A 227 1.96 30.68 -6.88
C VAL A 227 1.82 32.17 -7.19
N SER A 228 2.34 33.01 -6.30
CA SER A 228 2.44 34.46 -6.46
C SER A 228 3.66 34.94 -5.66
N PRO A 229 4.60 35.71 -6.26
CA PRO A 229 4.67 36.04 -7.69
C PRO A 229 4.94 34.80 -8.56
N PHE A 230 4.36 34.76 -9.76
CA PHE A 230 4.58 33.66 -10.69
C PHE A 230 6.00 33.78 -11.24
N THR A 231 6.92 32.90 -10.82
CA THR A 231 8.36 33.10 -11.03
C THR A 231 9.04 31.92 -11.71
N THR A 232 9.76 32.17 -12.81
CA THR A 232 10.68 31.20 -13.41
C THR A 232 12.06 31.82 -13.56
N ARG A 233 13.09 31.15 -13.02
CA ARG A 233 14.48 31.60 -13.02
C ARG A 233 15.39 30.48 -13.52
N PHE A 234 16.20 30.80 -14.51
CA PHE A 234 17.09 29.87 -15.19
C PHE A 234 18.50 30.47 -15.28
N ARG A 235 19.51 29.69 -14.90
CA ARG A 235 20.91 30.10 -14.80
C ARG A 235 21.78 29.21 -15.68
N ILE A 236 22.73 29.82 -16.38
CA ILE A 236 23.82 29.15 -17.09
C ILE A 236 25.13 29.71 -16.54
N ASP A 237 25.91 28.85 -15.89
CA ASP A 237 27.22 29.16 -15.33
C ASP A 237 28.20 27.99 -15.55
N ASP A 238 29.32 27.98 -14.85
CA ASP A 238 30.34 26.93 -14.92
C ASP A 238 29.86 25.55 -14.44
N GLN A 239 28.79 25.48 -13.65
CA GLN A 239 28.15 24.24 -13.22
C GLN A 239 27.12 23.71 -14.23
N GLY A 240 26.82 24.48 -15.29
CA GLY A 240 25.89 24.13 -16.34
C GLY A 240 24.51 24.78 -16.18
N ALA A 241 23.68 24.57 -17.19
CA ALA A 241 22.35 25.18 -17.26
C ALA A 241 21.35 24.48 -16.33
N ARG A 242 20.65 25.24 -15.48
CA ARG A 242 19.67 24.70 -14.52
C ARG A 242 18.58 25.70 -14.15
N PHE A 243 17.43 25.16 -13.74
CA PHE A 243 16.38 25.97 -13.12
C PHE A 243 16.70 26.21 -11.65
N GLU A 244 16.64 27.47 -11.23
CA GLU A 244 16.59 27.82 -9.81
C GLU A 244 15.14 27.83 -9.31
N ALA A 245 14.20 28.24 -10.17
CA ALA A 245 12.77 28.14 -9.94
C ALA A 245 12.07 27.94 -11.28
N CYS A 246 11.03 27.11 -11.35
CA CYS A 246 10.28 26.95 -12.59
C CYS A 246 8.82 26.59 -12.35
N VAL A 247 7.95 27.43 -12.91
CA VAL A 247 6.52 27.18 -12.99
C VAL A 247 6.02 27.39 -14.41
N ALA A 248 5.02 26.61 -14.78
CA ALA A 248 4.33 26.72 -16.06
C ALA A 248 2.83 26.91 -15.84
N GLU A 249 2.17 27.64 -16.73
CA GLU A 249 0.73 27.91 -16.69
C GLU A 249 -0.12 26.71 -17.13
N SER A 250 0.48 25.81 -17.90
CA SER A 250 -0.19 24.64 -18.49
C SER A 250 0.80 23.51 -18.79
N ASP A 251 0.28 22.30 -19.04
CA ASP A 251 1.10 21.16 -19.48
C ASP A 251 1.80 21.43 -20.83
N ALA A 252 1.15 22.21 -21.71
CA ALA A 252 1.73 22.62 -22.99
C ALA A 252 2.85 23.65 -22.81
N GLY A 253 2.67 24.63 -21.91
CA GLY A 253 3.71 25.58 -21.53
C GLY A 253 4.90 24.88 -20.89
N LEU A 254 4.64 23.93 -19.99
CA LEU A 254 5.68 23.13 -19.36
C LEU A 254 6.52 22.37 -20.39
N ALA A 255 5.88 21.70 -21.35
CA ALA A 255 6.57 20.98 -22.41
C ALA A 255 7.45 21.93 -23.24
N ARG A 256 6.97 23.14 -23.56
CA ARG A 256 7.74 24.14 -24.30
C ARG A 256 8.96 24.63 -23.52
N ILE A 257 8.79 24.96 -22.25
CA ILE A 257 9.87 25.41 -21.36
C ILE A 257 10.95 24.33 -21.25
N ARG A 258 10.57 23.05 -21.06
CA ARG A 258 11.52 21.94 -20.95
C ARG A 258 12.36 21.76 -22.20
N VAL A 259 11.74 21.81 -23.39
CA VAL A 259 12.47 21.72 -24.67
C VAL A 259 13.48 22.85 -24.82
N ALA A 260 13.10 24.09 -24.46
CA ALA A 260 14.02 25.22 -24.50
C ALA A 260 15.18 25.08 -23.50
N ALA A 261 14.90 24.59 -22.29
CA ALA A 261 15.92 24.36 -21.27
C ALA A 261 16.92 23.27 -21.67
N GLU A 262 16.43 22.16 -22.23
CA GLU A 262 17.29 21.08 -22.76
C GLU A 262 18.17 21.59 -23.91
N ALA A 263 17.61 22.41 -24.81
CA ALA A 263 18.37 23.06 -25.88
C ALA A 263 19.43 24.04 -25.35
N ALA A 264 19.16 24.68 -24.20
CA ALA A 264 20.12 25.52 -23.47
C ALA A 264 21.16 24.73 -22.67
N GLY A 265 21.09 23.39 -22.67
CA GLY A 265 22.07 22.50 -22.02
C GLY A 265 21.68 21.99 -20.64
N ALA A 266 20.41 22.15 -20.21
CA ALA A 266 19.97 21.62 -18.93
C ALA A 266 19.86 20.09 -18.96
N THR A 267 20.48 19.44 -17.98
CA THR A 267 20.47 17.96 -17.85
C THR A 267 19.31 17.43 -17.03
N ASP A 268 18.73 18.26 -16.16
CA ASP A 268 17.57 17.92 -15.34
C ASP A 268 16.52 19.03 -15.41
N SER A 269 15.32 18.67 -15.88
CA SER A 269 14.16 19.56 -15.97
C SER A 269 13.01 19.12 -15.05
N SER A 270 13.26 18.17 -14.15
CA SER A 270 12.27 17.60 -13.23
C SER A 270 11.67 18.64 -12.27
N THR A 271 12.43 19.69 -11.95
CA THR A 271 12.06 20.78 -11.03
C THR A 271 10.96 21.71 -11.56
N CYS A 272 10.64 21.67 -12.86
CA CYS A 272 9.59 22.50 -13.42
C CYS A 272 8.20 21.87 -13.33
N ARG A 273 7.23 22.61 -12.76
CA ARG A 273 5.85 22.14 -12.50
C ARG A 273 4.77 23.08 -12.99
N VAL A 274 3.56 22.54 -13.20
CA VAL A 274 2.37 23.34 -13.53
C VAL A 274 1.81 23.99 -12.26
N ALA A 275 1.50 25.29 -12.31
CA ALA A 275 0.95 26.06 -11.19
C ALA A 275 -0.17 26.99 -11.65
N LEU A 276 -1.03 27.38 -10.71
CA LEU A 276 -2.04 28.42 -10.91
C LEU A 276 -1.46 29.79 -10.53
N GLY A 277 -1.98 30.87 -11.12
CA GLY A 277 -1.54 32.25 -10.82
C GLY A 277 -0.74 32.92 -11.94
N ALA A 278 -0.58 32.27 -13.10
CA ALA A 278 0.11 32.85 -14.23
C ALA A 278 -0.52 34.19 -14.65
N PRO A 279 0.30 35.23 -14.92
CA PRO A 279 -0.19 36.56 -15.28
C PRO A 279 -0.82 36.58 -16.68
N ASP A 280 -0.39 35.66 -17.57
CA ASP A 280 -0.84 35.56 -18.95
C ASP A 280 -0.71 34.13 -19.51
N PRO A 281 -1.60 33.67 -20.42
CA PRO A 281 -1.51 32.35 -21.03
C PRO A 281 -0.27 32.10 -21.91
N SER A 282 0.45 33.15 -22.34
CA SER A 282 1.69 33.04 -23.11
C SER A 282 2.95 32.86 -22.25
N TRP A 283 2.81 32.64 -20.94
CA TRP A 283 3.93 32.44 -20.02
C TRP A 283 4.98 31.46 -20.55
N GLY A 284 4.58 30.23 -20.91
CA GLY A 284 5.50 29.24 -21.44
C GLY A 284 6.16 29.63 -22.77
N GLU A 285 5.54 30.51 -23.57
CA GLU A 285 6.18 31.09 -24.77
C GLU A 285 7.25 32.10 -24.37
N ALA A 286 6.91 33.09 -23.54
CA ALA A 286 7.84 34.11 -23.07
C ALA A 286 9.08 33.51 -22.38
N VAL A 287 8.88 32.54 -21.48
CA VAL A 287 9.98 31.83 -20.81
C VAL A 287 10.85 31.10 -21.83
N SER A 288 10.25 30.37 -22.79
CA SER A 288 11.04 29.64 -23.78
C SER A 288 11.87 30.53 -24.70
N THR A 289 11.35 31.71 -25.06
CA THR A 289 12.09 32.74 -25.81
C THR A 289 13.27 33.25 -24.99
N GLY A 290 13.03 33.57 -23.71
CA GLY A 290 14.10 34.02 -22.81
C GLY A 290 15.20 32.98 -22.57
N LEU A 291 14.84 31.70 -22.43
CA LEU A 291 15.81 30.60 -22.30
C LEU A 291 16.66 30.45 -23.56
N THR A 292 16.06 30.66 -24.74
CA THR A 292 16.78 30.62 -26.03
C THR A 292 17.78 31.76 -26.11
N ALA A 293 17.37 32.99 -25.77
CA ALA A 293 18.27 34.15 -25.74
C ALA A 293 19.41 33.97 -24.73
N LEU A 294 19.13 33.40 -23.54
CA LEU A 294 20.18 33.11 -22.56
C LEU A 294 21.14 32.02 -23.04
N ALA A 295 20.65 31.01 -23.77
CA ALA A 295 21.51 29.99 -24.38
C ALA A 295 22.46 30.57 -25.45
N GLU A 296 22.01 31.56 -26.22
CA GLU A 296 22.85 32.29 -27.16
C GLU A 296 23.91 33.14 -26.45
N MET A 297 23.57 33.70 -25.29
CA MET A 297 24.50 34.45 -24.43
C MET A 297 25.58 33.53 -23.82
N GLY A 298 25.22 32.28 -23.50
CA GLY A 298 26.14 31.25 -23.00
C GLY A 298 26.46 31.33 -21.51
N GLU A 299 26.35 32.49 -20.87
CA GLU A 299 26.52 32.67 -19.44
C GLU A 299 25.61 33.80 -18.92
N GLY A 300 24.90 33.55 -17.82
CA GLY A 300 24.03 34.55 -17.20
C GLY A 300 22.84 33.94 -16.48
N THR A 301 21.91 34.78 -16.07
CA THR A 301 20.66 34.36 -15.40
C THR A 301 19.49 35.16 -15.91
N ILE A 302 18.40 34.47 -16.28
CA ILE A 302 17.15 35.11 -16.67
C ILE A 302 16.08 34.81 -15.63
N THR A 303 15.32 35.84 -15.25
CA THR A 303 14.23 35.74 -14.28
C THR A 303 12.97 36.35 -14.86
N PHE A 304 11.91 35.54 -14.91
CA PHE A 304 10.55 35.99 -15.13
C PHE A 304 9.87 36.05 -13.77
N SER A 305 9.33 37.21 -13.42
CA SER A 305 8.51 37.43 -12.23
C SER A 305 7.27 38.21 -12.65
N ASP A 306 6.15 37.52 -12.74
CA ASP A 306 4.93 38.00 -13.38
C ASP A 306 5.19 38.58 -14.79
N LEU A 307 5.03 39.89 -14.99
CA LEU A 307 5.25 40.51 -16.31
C LEU A 307 6.66 41.11 -16.47
N THR A 308 7.50 41.01 -15.44
CA THR A 308 8.85 41.55 -15.47
C THR A 308 9.84 40.46 -15.84
N VAL A 309 10.73 40.77 -16.77
CA VAL A 309 11.84 39.91 -17.19
C VAL A 309 13.13 40.62 -16.82
N THR A 310 13.99 39.98 -16.05
CA THR A 310 15.34 40.48 -15.75
C THR A 310 16.38 39.54 -16.34
N LEU A 311 17.30 40.09 -17.13
CA LEU A 311 18.42 39.37 -17.71
C LEU A 311 19.72 39.86 -17.06
N PHE A 312 20.32 39.02 -16.23
CA PHE A 312 21.64 39.24 -15.63
C PHE A 312 22.71 38.65 -16.54
N VAL A 313 23.63 39.51 -16.98
CA VAL A 313 24.71 39.14 -17.89
C VAL A 313 25.83 38.42 -17.13
N GLY A 314 26.37 37.34 -17.69
CA GLY A 314 27.51 36.62 -17.12
C GLY A 314 28.79 37.47 -17.07
N GLU A 315 29.73 37.12 -16.19
CA GLU A 315 30.96 37.92 -15.98
C GLU A 315 31.87 37.91 -17.23
N ASN A 316 31.79 36.86 -18.05
CA ASN A 316 32.63 36.68 -19.24
C ASN A 316 31.95 37.09 -20.56
N VAL A 317 30.77 37.73 -20.50
CA VAL A 317 30.02 38.15 -21.69
C VAL A 317 30.37 39.58 -22.06
N GLU A 318 30.71 39.80 -23.33
CA GLU A 318 31.00 41.15 -23.84
C GLU A 318 29.72 42.01 -23.88
N ALA A 319 29.84 43.28 -23.49
CA ALA A 319 28.69 44.17 -23.35
C ALA A 319 27.91 44.39 -24.66
N GLU A 320 28.59 44.42 -25.82
CA GLU A 320 27.96 44.59 -27.14
C GLU A 320 27.12 43.37 -27.54
N ASP A 321 27.61 42.17 -27.24
CA ASP A 321 26.88 40.93 -27.48
C ASP A 321 25.65 40.85 -26.56
N ALA A 322 25.81 41.21 -25.28
CA ALA A 322 24.71 41.25 -24.31
C ALA A 322 23.61 42.25 -24.71
N ASP A 323 23.98 43.47 -25.14
CA ASP A 323 23.03 44.47 -25.62
C ASP A 323 22.27 43.98 -26.87
N THR A 324 22.96 43.31 -27.80
CA THR A 324 22.34 42.77 -29.02
C THR A 324 21.29 41.72 -28.67
N ILE A 325 21.66 40.74 -27.83
CA ILE A 325 20.76 39.67 -27.39
C ILE A 325 19.56 40.23 -26.62
N ALA A 326 19.78 41.23 -25.76
CA ALA A 326 18.69 41.85 -25.01
C ALA A 326 17.69 42.58 -25.92
N ASN A 327 18.16 43.29 -26.95
CA ASN A 327 17.29 43.98 -27.91
C ASN A 327 16.48 42.98 -28.76
N ASP A 328 17.10 41.89 -29.20
CA ASP A 328 16.42 40.84 -29.96
C ASP A 328 15.37 40.15 -29.07
N LEU A 329 15.71 39.83 -27.82
CA LEU A 329 14.77 39.28 -26.84
C LEU A 329 13.58 40.21 -26.58
N GLU A 330 13.81 41.51 -26.38
CA GLU A 330 12.72 42.49 -26.18
C GLU A 330 11.78 42.55 -27.40
N GLY A 331 12.31 42.37 -28.61
CA GLY A 331 11.52 42.33 -29.85
C GLY A 331 10.70 41.05 -30.03
N GLU A 332 11.16 39.92 -29.48
CA GLU A 332 10.49 38.61 -29.58
C GLU A 332 9.53 38.32 -28.42
N LEU A 333 9.72 38.96 -27.26
CA LEU A 333 8.83 38.82 -26.11
C LEU A 333 7.41 39.35 -26.42
N PRO A 334 6.35 38.73 -25.87
CA PRO A 334 5.01 39.30 -25.96
C PRO A 334 4.98 40.71 -25.35
N THR A 335 4.24 41.64 -25.98
CA THR A 335 4.28 43.09 -25.67
C THR A 335 3.88 43.48 -24.24
N ILE A 336 3.33 42.54 -23.46
CA ILE A 336 2.95 42.76 -22.06
C ILE A 336 4.14 42.62 -21.10
N TYR A 337 5.24 42.01 -21.54
CA TYR A 337 6.44 41.82 -20.73
C TYR A 337 7.37 43.02 -20.84
N SER A 338 8.05 43.35 -19.75
CA SER A 338 9.09 44.39 -19.72
C SER A 338 10.44 43.77 -19.37
N LEU A 339 11.45 43.96 -20.22
CA LEU A 339 12.80 43.46 -20.02
C LEU A 339 13.70 44.51 -19.35
N THR A 340 14.43 44.09 -18.33
CA THR A 340 15.52 44.84 -17.71
C THR A 340 16.83 44.06 -17.90
N LEU A 341 17.83 44.69 -18.51
CA LEU A 341 19.18 44.15 -18.63
C LEU A 341 20.04 44.64 -17.46
N LEU A 342 20.66 43.71 -16.73
CA LEU A 342 21.57 44.00 -15.63
C LEU A 342 22.95 43.43 -15.95
N THR A 343 23.93 44.32 -16.04
CA THR A 343 25.32 43.95 -16.30
C THR A 343 26.09 43.80 -14.99
N PRO A 344 27.08 42.90 -14.94
CA PRO A 344 27.93 42.77 -13.77
C PRO A 344 28.72 44.07 -13.58
N ASP A 345 28.81 44.52 -12.33
CA ASP A 345 29.60 45.69 -11.98
C ASP A 345 31.09 45.34 -12.02
N THR A 346 31.69 45.45 -13.20
CA THR A 346 33.11 45.17 -13.48
C THR A 346 34.08 46.17 -12.84
N GLY A 347 33.59 47.11 -12.02
CA GLY A 347 34.41 48.18 -11.49
C GLY A 347 35.57 47.69 -10.63
N GLU A 348 36.79 48.17 -10.92
CA GLU A 348 38.01 48.17 -10.08
C GLU A 348 37.82 48.87 -8.70
N ASP A 349 36.59 49.10 -8.25
CA ASP A 349 36.27 49.82 -7.02
C ASP A 349 36.47 48.87 -5.82
N THR A 350 37.68 48.92 -5.24
CA THR A 350 38.06 48.21 -4.00
C THR A 350 37.48 48.88 -2.74
N SER A 351 36.32 49.52 -2.85
CA SER A 351 35.70 50.24 -1.74
C SER A 351 35.40 49.30 -0.57
N PRO A 352 35.62 49.72 0.70
CA PRO A 352 35.36 48.91 1.89
C PRO A 352 33.95 48.30 1.91
N ALA A 353 32.96 49.03 1.39
CA ALA A 353 31.57 48.60 1.27
C ALA A 353 31.36 47.31 0.43
N ARG A 354 32.23 47.03 -0.55
CA ARG A 354 32.18 45.77 -1.34
C ARG A 354 32.82 44.58 -0.63
N THR A 355 33.69 44.82 0.36
CA THR A 355 34.30 43.76 1.17
C THR A 355 33.45 43.35 2.37
N LEU A 356 32.45 44.17 2.72
CA LEU A 356 31.51 43.86 3.78
C LEU A 356 30.56 42.75 3.33
N SER A 357 30.42 41.73 4.17
CA SER A 357 29.47 40.65 3.98
C SER A 357 28.77 40.32 5.28
N PHE A 358 27.48 40.02 5.20
CA PHE A 358 26.75 39.35 6.27
C PHE A 358 26.71 37.85 5.96
N THR A 359 26.95 37.01 6.95
CA THR A 359 26.90 35.55 6.82
C THR A 359 26.06 34.94 7.93
N ALA A 360 25.23 33.96 7.60
CA ALA A 360 24.54 33.14 8.58
C ALA A 360 24.68 31.67 8.19
N THR A 361 24.88 30.79 9.17
CA THR A 361 25.05 29.35 8.93
C THR A 361 24.25 28.53 9.93
N ILE A 362 23.56 27.50 9.45
CA ILE A 362 22.91 26.46 10.25
C ILE A 362 23.67 25.16 10.02
N SER A 363 24.21 24.58 11.09
CA SER A 363 24.86 23.26 11.06
C SER A 363 23.84 22.12 11.02
N PRO A 364 24.22 20.91 10.58
CA PRO A 364 23.36 19.72 10.65
C PRO A 364 22.84 19.42 12.06
N GLU A 365 23.58 19.82 13.10
CA GLU A 365 23.18 19.67 14.50
C GLU A 365 22.22 20.76 15.01
N GLY A 366 21.87 21.74 14.16
CA GLY A 366 20.95 22.84 14.50
C GLY A 366 21.63 24.10 15.07
N LEU A 367 22.95 24.09 15.31
CA LEU A 367 23.69 25.28 15.75
C LEU A 367 23.68 26.36 14.67
N THR A 368 23.27 27.56 15.05
CA THR A 368 23.11 28.71 14.17
C THR A 368 24.09 29.83 14.54
N VAL A 369 24.85 30.33 13.57
CA VAL A 369 25.84 31.39 13.78
C VAL A 369 25.63 32.52 12.80
N LEU A 370 25.46 33.74 13.29
CA LEU A 370 25.31 34.97 12.50
C LEU A 370 26.55 35.85 12.68
N ARG A 371 27.11 36.37 11.58
CA ARG A 371 28.26 37.28 11.58
C ARG A 371 28.09 38.38 10.55
N GLY A 372 28.62 39.57 10.84
CA GLY A 372 28.75 40.65 9.87
C GLY A 372 28.26 41.98 10.40
N ALA A 373 27.77 42.83 9.49
CA ALA A 373 27.32 44.17 9.82
C ALA A 373 25.87 44.43 9.36
N VAL A 374 25.20 45.38 10.03
CA VAL A 374 23.86 45.90 9.71
C VAL A 374 23.88 47.44 9.79
N PRO A 375 22.99 48.18 9.10
CA PRO A 375 23.14 49.63 8.97
C PRO A 375 23.06 50.41 10.28
N ASP A 376 22.21 49.96 11.20
CA ASP A 376 21.89 50.67 12.44
C ASP A 376 21.44 49.72 13.56
N ALA A 377 21.27 50.26 14.76
CA ALA A 377 20.82 49.49 15.93
C ALA A 377 19.40 48.92 15.77
N GLN A 378 18.52 49.61 15.05
CA GLN A 378 17.16 49.11 14.80
C GLN A 378 17.17 47.87 13.91
N SER A 379 18.07 47.85 12.91
CA SER A 379 18.30 46.70 12.04
C SER A 379 18.92 45.53 12.80
N LEU A 380 19.81 45.81 13.77
CA LEU A 380 20.33 44.79 14.68
C LEU A 380 19.21 44.16 15.51
N ASP A 381 18.36 44.98 16.14
CA ASP A 381 17.21 44.48 16.93
C ASP A 381 16.27 43.62 16.08
N ALA A 382 16.05 43.99 14.81
CA ALA A 382 15.23 43.23 13.88
C ALA A 382 15.85 41.87 13.52
N VAL A 383 17.17 41.84 13.26
CA VAL A 383 17.90 40.60 12.99
C VAL A 383 17.90 39.68 14.21
N GLU A 384 18.15 40.22 15.41
CA GLU A 384 18.13 39.45 16.65
C GLU A 384 16.75 38.85 16.94
N SER A 385 15.69 39.66 16.75
CA SER A 385 14.31 39.22 16.96
C SER A 385 13.90 38.14 15.95
N LEU A 386 14.23 38.33 14.67
CA LEU A 386 13.92 37.34 13.63
C LEU A 386 14.69 36.04 13.86
N ALA A 387 16.00 36.14 14.13
CA ALA A 387 16.83 34.97 14.35
C ALA A 387 16.37 34.16 15.57
N SER A 388 16.05 34.84 16.68
CA SER A 388 15.52 34.19 17.88
C SER A 388 14.17 33.50 17.63
N ALA A 389 13.31 34.13 16.81
CA ALA A 389 12.01 33.56 16.46
C ALA A 389 12.09 32.37 15.50
N ARG A 390 13.11 32.30 14.64
CA ARG A 390 13.29 31.25 13.63
C ARG A 390 14.13 30.08 14.10
N PHE A 391 15.20 30.35 14.86
CA PHE A 391 16.23 29.37 15.22
C PHE A 391 16.24 28.99 16.71
N GLY A 392 15.38 29.62 17.52
CA GLY A 392 15.45 29.50 18.98
C GLY A 392 16.62 30.27 19.57
N THR A 393 16.72 30.24 20.91
CA THR A 393 17.72 31.03 21.66
C THR A 393 18.87 30.18 22.22
N GLU A 394 18.71 28.86 22.32
CA GLU A 394 19.71 27.98 22.96
C GLU A 394 20.91 27.72 22.05
N ASP A 395 20.67 27.58 20.75
CA ASP A 395 21.66 27.19 19.75
C ASP A 395 22.08 28.35 18.81
N LEU A 396 21.82 29.59 19.23
CA LEU A 396 22.00 30.80 18.40
C LEU A 396 23.16 31.68 18.90
N ASP A 397 24.19 31.85 18.07
CA ASP A 397 25.33 32.75 18.31
C ASP A 397 25.29 33.95 17.35
N ILE A 398 25.08 35.16 17.89
CA ILE A 398 24.95 36.39 17.11
C ILE A 398 26.19 37.28 17.31
N ASN A 399 26.97 37.44 16.24
CA ASN A 399 28.14 38.32 16.17
C ASN A 399 27.95 39.38 15.08
N VAL A 400 26.90 40.18 15.21
CA VAL A 400 26.52 41.22 14.25
C VAL A 400 26.75 42.61 14.87
N ARG A 401 27.19 43.57 14.07
CA ARG A 401 27.50 44.94 14.55
C ARG A 401 26.88 46.02 13.65
N PRO A 402 26.46 47.16 14.20
CA PRO A 402 26.03 48.29 13.38
C PRO A 402 27.21 48.90 12.59
N ASP A 403 26.98 49.24 11.32
CA ASP A 403 27.90 49.95 10.41
C ASP A 403 27.09 50.84 9.44
N GLU A 404 27.16 52.15 9.66
CA GLU A 404 26.41 53.16 8.89
C GLU A 404 26.90 53.30 7.43
N SER A 405 28.03 52.68 7.06
CA SER A 405 28.58 52.75 5.70
C SER A 405 27.94 51.76 4.71
N LEU A 406 27.04 50.91 5.18
CA LEU A 406 26.36 49.91 4.38
C LEU A 406 25.37 50.53 3.36
N PRO A 407 25.19 49.90 2.18
CA PRO A 407 24.32 50.43 1.14
C PRO A 407 22.84 50.37 1.52
N LEU A 408 22.04 51.21 0.84
CA LEU A 408 20.58 51.18 0.97
C LEU A 408 20.03 49.79 0.61
N GLY A 409 19.02 49.34 1.35
CA GLY A 409 18.39 48.02 1.14
C GLY A 409 19.12 46.85 1.80
N TRP A 410 20.29 47.05 2.42
CA TRP A 410 21.04 45.98 3.09
C TRP A 410 20.20 45.22 4.12
N SER A 411 19.46 45.92 4.99
CA SER A 411 18.62 45.28 6.01
C SER A 411 17.55 44.38 5.39
N VAL A 412 16.97 44.77 4.26
CA VAL A 412 15.96 43.95 3.55
C VAL A 412 16.60 42.68 3.00
N LYS A 413 17.79 42.78 2.38
CA LYS A 413 18.55 41.61 1.91
C LYS A 413 18.87 40.64 3.04
N VAL A 414 19.35 41.14 4.18
CA VAL A 414 19.67 40.32 5.35
C VAL A 414 18.43 39.63 5.90
N LEU A 415 17.33 40.35 6.10
CA LEU A 415 16.10 39.78 6.66
C LEU A 415 15.46 38.75 5.71
N ALA A 416 15.42 39.04 4.41
CA ALA A 416 14.90 38.12 3.39
C ALA A 416 15.76 36.84 3.32
N GLY A 417 17.09 36.99 3.30
CA GLY A 417 18.02 35.86 3.31
C GLY A 417 17.93 35.01 4.58
N LEU A 418 17.79 35.64 5.76
CA LEU A 418 17.62 34.90 7.02
C LEU A 418 16.30 34.13 7.07
N ASN A 419 15.22 34.73 6.56
CA ASN A 419 13.94 34.05 6.46
C ASN A 419 14.02 32.86 5.48
N ALA A 420 14.72 33.00 4.35
CA ALA A 420 14.96 31.90 3.42
C ALA A 420 15.79 30.78 4.04
N LEU A 421 16.91 31.12 4.71
CA LEU A 421 17.76 30.17 5.43
C LEU A 421 16.97 29.39 6.50
N SER A 422 15.96 30.02 7.14
CA SER A 422 15.10 29.36 8.14
C SER A 422 14.21 28.24 7.63
N THR A 423 14.09 28.08 6.31
CA THR A 423 13.33 26.99 5.69
C THR A 423 14.20 25.78 5.31
N LEU A 424 15.53 25.89 5.49
CA LEU A 424 16.49 24.83 5.24
C LEU A 424 16.79 24.06 6.52
N ASN A 425 17.15 22.79 6.38
CA ASN A 425 17.56 21.94 7.50
C ASN A 425 18.95 22.37 8.01
N ASN A 426 19.85 22.64 7.06
CA ASN A 426 21.19 23.14 7.28
C ASN A 426 21.63 23.90 6.02
N GLY A 427 22.52 24.87 6.18
CA GLY A 427 22.93 25.70 5.06
C GLY A 427 23.71 26.93 5.45
N ALA A 428 24.09 27.71 4.44
CA ALA A 428 24.82 28.95 4.59
C ALA A 428 24.22 30.05 3.71
N LEU A 429 23.96 31.20 4.33
CA LEU A 429 23.61 32.45 3.69
C LEU A 429 24.82 33.37 3.66
N ARG A 430 25.03 34.02 2.52
CA ARG A 430 25.97 35.14 2.36
C ARG A 430 25.29 36.30 1.65
N VAL A 431 25.37 37.50 2.23
CA VAL A 431 24.85 38.74 1.65
C VAL A 431 26.01 39.70 1.45
N THR A 432 26.18 40.19 0.23
CA THR A 432 27.10 41.28 -0.13
C THR A 432 26.32 42.46 -0.69
N ALA A 433 27.03 43.51 -1.11
CA ALA A 433 26.41 44.70 -1.70
C ALA A 433 25.63 44.37 -2.98
N ASP A 434 26.18 43.49 -3.82
CA ASP A 434 25.71 43.11 -5.16
C ASP A 434 24.86 41.84 -5.17
N ARG A 435 25.13 40.85 -4.30
CA ARG A 435 24.52 39.52 -4.40
C ARG A 435 24.09 38.90 -3.07
N ILE A 436 23.14 37.98 -3.16
CA ILE A 436 22.77 37.06 -2.07
C ILE A 436 23.06 35.64 -2.54
N SER A 437 23.81 34.86 -1.77
CA SER A 437 24.04 33.44 -2.05
C SER A 437 23.50 32.61 -0.90
N LEU A 438 22.71 31.60 -1.22
CA LEU A 438 22.14 30.65 -0.26
C LEU A 438 22.39 29.22 -0.76
N ASN A 439 23.04 28.42 0.07
CA ASN A 439 23.23 26.99 -0.17
C ASN A 439 22.78 26.17 1.04
N GLY A 440 22.38 24.92 0.80
CA GLY A 440 22.01 24.02 1.88
C GLY A 440 21.21 22.80 1.44
N MET A 441 20.62 22.12 2.43
CA MET A 441 19.76 20.96 2.23
C MET A 441 18.35 21.24 2.76
N SER A 442 17.35 20.68 2.10
CA SER A 442 15.97 20.66 2.57
C SER A 442 15.35 19.29 2.35
N TYR A 443 14.39 18.92 3.21
CA TYR A 443 13.53 17.75 2.97
C TYR A 443 12.37 18.07 2.01
N ASP A 444 12.16 19.34 1.68
CA ASP A 444 11.15 19.78 0.72
C ASP A 444 11.79 19.89 -0.68
N GLU A 445 11.35 19.04 -1.60
CA GLU A 445 11.77 19.06 -3.01
C GLU A 445 11.47 20.39 -3.71
N ASP A 446 10.47 21.15 -3.24
CA ASP A 446 10.09 22.45 -3.79
C ASP A 446 10.75 23.64 -3.04
N ALA A 447 11.67 23.38 -2.09
CA ALA A 447 12.29 24.41 -1.26
C ALA A 447 12.96 25.51 -2.08
N GLN A 448 13.76 25.14 -3.09
CA GLN A 448 14.49 26.10 -3.92
C GLN A 448 13.54 27.06 -4.65
N ALA A 449 12.47 26.53 -5.26
CA ALA A 449 11.48 27.33 -5.95
C ALA A 449 10.67 28.24 -4.99
N SER A 450 10.32 27.73 -3.81
CA SER A 450 9.60 28.47 -2.78
C SER A 450 10.45 29.63 -2.20
N ILE A 451 11.74 29.37 -1.99
CA ILE A 451 12.71 30.38 -1.55
C ILE A 451 12.91 31.44 -2.64
N ALA A 452 13.09 31.04 -3.90
CA ALA A 452 13.24 31.97 -5.01
C ALA A 452 12.03 32.91 -5.13
N GLY A 453 10.80 32.37 -5.07
CA GLY A 453 9.58 33.19 -5.08
C GLY A 453 9.50 34.17 -3.91
N SER A 454 9.87 33.72 -2.70
CA SER A 454 9.89 34.57 -1.50
C SER A 454 10.95 35.67 -1.57
N LEU A 455 12.12 35.37 -2.14
CA LEU A 455 13.18 36.36 -2.35
C LEU A 455 12.78 37.37 -3.43
N SER A 456 12.20 36.93 -4.54
CA SER A 456 11.68 37.83 -5.59
C SER A 456 10.60 38.78 -5.06
N ASP A 457 9.67 38.29 -4.22
CA ASP A 457 8.64 39.12 -3.59
C ASP A 457 9.24 40.16 -2.63
N ALA A 458 10.21 39.74 -1.80
CA ALA A 458 10.80 40.60 -0.78
C ALA A 458 11.79 41.63 -1.35
N LEU A 459 12.52 41.27 -2.42
CA LEU A 459 13.67 42.04 -2.93
C LEU A 459 13.37 42.75 -4.25
N GLY A 460 12.35 42.30 -4.97
CA GLY A 460 12.05 42.75 -6.32
C GLY A 460 12.95 42.09 -7.38
N PRO A 461 12.65 42.36 -8.67
CA PRO A 461 13.25 41.66 -9.81
C PRO A 461 14.70 42.07 -10.12
N ASP A 462 15.21 43.16 -9.52
CA ASP A 462 16.52 43.74 -9.83
C ASP A 462 17.66 43.23 -8.93
N VAL A 463 17.36 42.41 -7.93
CA VAL A 463 18.37 41.91 -6.98
C VAL A 463 18.91 40.56 -7.46
N HIS A 464 20.24 40.48 -7.64
CA HIS A 464 20.92 39.24 -7.97
C HIS A 464 20.99 38.32 -6.75
N TYR A 465 20.52 37.08 -6.91
CA TYR A 465 20.67 36.03 -5.91
C TYR A 465 21.02 34.68 -6.56
N GLU A 466 21.74 33.85 -5.83
CA GLU A 466 22.22 32.53 -6.26
C GLU A 466 21.72 31.49 -5.25
N LEU A 467 21.05 30.46 -5.75
CA LEU A 467 20.48 29.38 -4.93
C LEU A 467 21.08 28.04 -5.34
N ASP A 468 21.67 27.33 -4.39
CA ASP A 468 22.16 25.97 -4.57
C ASP A 468 21.62 25.10 -3.41
N ILE A 469 20.35 24.69 -3.53
CA ILE A 469 19.64 23.94 -2.49
C ILE A 469 19.37 22.53 -3.00
N ALA A 470 19.90 21.54 -2.28
CA ALA A 470 19.70 20.13 -2.60
C ALA A 470 18.57 19.52 -1.76
N HIS A 471 17.81 18.63 -2.39
CA HIS A 471 16.81 17.79 -1.71
C HIS A 471 17.51 16.60 -1.06
N GLU A 472 17.17 16.34 0.19
CA GLU A 472 17.54 15.13 0.92
C GLU A 472 16.26 14.42 1.35
N ASP A 473 16.19 13.10 1.23
CA ASP A 473 15.06 12.38 1.77
C ASP A 473 15.08 12.43 3.29
N ARG A 474 13.92 12.71 3.89
CA ARG A 474 13.82 12.68 5.35
C ARG A 474 14.26 11.30 5.85
N PRO A 475 15.25 11.22 6.76
CA PRO A 475 15.65 9.94 7.30
C PRO A 475 14.44 9.27 7.91
N GLU A 476 14.28 7.97 7.64
CA GLU A 476 13.21 7.19 8.22
C GLU A 476 13.27 7.35 9.74
N PRO A 477 12.15 7.71 10.40
CA PRO A 477 12.11 7.62 11.84
C PRO A 477 12.45 6.19 12.19
N VAL A 478 13.58 5.98 12.87
CA VAL A 478 13.92 4.68 13.41
C VAL A 478 12.82 4.40 14.44
N ASN A 479 11.86 3.56 14.06
CA ASN A 479 10.87 3.07 14.99
C ASN A 479 11.65 2.18 15.98
N ASP A 480 11.98 2.74 17.15
CA ASP A 480 12.56 2.02 18.30
C ASP A 480 11.54 1.03 18.92
N LEU A 481 10.62 0.47 18.12
CA LEU A 481 9.76 -0.60 18.55
C LEU A 481 10.62 -1.88 18.59
N PRO A 482 10.65 -2.62 19.71
CA PRO A 482 11.42 -3.85 19.78
C PRO A 482 10.85 -4.89 18.80
N THR A 483 11.71 -5.76 18.28
CA THR A 483 11.28 -6.93 17.49
C THR A 483 10.35 -7.85 18.32
N PRO A 484 9.52 -8.71 17.70
CA PRO A 484 8.69 -9.68 18.42
C PRO A 484 9.46 -10.50 19.47
N GLU A 485 10.67 -10.95 19.12
CA GLU A 485 11.55 -11.71 19.99
C GLU A 485 12.07 -10.86 21.15
N GLU A 486 12.50 -9.63 20.89
CA GLU A 486 12.94 -8.69 21.92
C GLU A 486 11.79 -8.30 22.87
N CYS A 487 10.57 -8.17 22.34
CA CYS A 487 9.38 -7.89 23.12
C CYS A 487 9.08 -9.03 24.11
N VAL A 488 9.10 -10.28 23.66
CA VAL A 488 8.93 -11.45 24.54
C VAL A 488 10.07 -11.55 25.55
N ALA A 489 11.32 -11.33 25.12
CA ALA A 489 12.48 -11.35 26.00
C ALA A 489 12.38 -10.31 27.12
N GLN A 490 11.99 -9.07 26.80
CA GLN A 490 11.81 -8.00 27.79
C GLN A 490 10.69 -8.32 28.79
N VAL A 491 9.58 -8.89 28.33
CA VAL A 491 8.48 -9.33 29.21
C VAL A 491 8.95 -10.45 30.16
N ASN A 492 9.64 -11.46 29.63
CA ASN A 492 10.17 -12.56 30.44
C ASN A 492 11.29 -12.12 31.38
N GLU A 493 12.09 -11.10 31.03
CA GLU A 493 13.04 -10.48 31.94
C GLU A 493 12.35 -9.84 33.15
N GLN A 494 11.22 -9.14 32.94
CA GLN A 494 10.44 -8.58 34.05
C GLN A 494 9.91 -9.69 34.98
N ILE A 495 9.48 -10.83 34.42
CA ILE A 495 9.01 -11.99 35.18
C ILE A 495 10.16 -12.66 35.95
N ALA A 496 11.37 -12.70 35.36
CA ALA A 496 12.56 -13.24 36.01
C ALA A 496 13.03 -12.35 37.18
N LEU A 497 12.89 -11.03 37.05
CA LEU A 497 13.20 -10.07 38.11
C LEU A 497 12.18 -10.13 39.25
N ASN A 498 10.89 -10.20 38.93
CA ASN A 498 9.79 -10.31 39.89
C ASN A 498 8.79 -11.36 39.41
N LYS A 499 8.65 -12.48 40.13
CA LYS A 499 7.67 -13.52 39.75
C LYS A 499 6.24 -12.99 39.89
N ILE A 500 5.38 -13.39 38.95
CA ILE A 500 3.93 -13.21 39.09
C ILE A 500 3.44 -14.17 40.18
N THR A 501 2.96 -13.63 41.29
CA THR A 501 2.55 -14.42 42.46
C THR A 501 1.06 -14.26 42.79
N PHE A 502 0.48 -15.33 43.32
CA PHE A 502 -0.93 -15.47 43.66
C PHE A 502 -1.11 -15.71 45.16
N ASP A 503 -2.29 -15.44 45.69
CA ASP A 503 -2.63 -15.83 47.06
C ASP A 503 -2.64 -17.38 47.20
N PRO A 504 -2.29 -17.93 48.38
CA PRO A 504 -2.18 -19.38 48.56
C PRO A 504 -3.48 -20.11 48.20
N GLY A 505 -3.40 -21.05 47.26
CA GLY A 505 -4.56 -21.83 46.78
C GLY A 505 -5.59 -21.02 45.98
N SER A 506 -5.24 -19.79 45.56
CA SER A 506 -6.11 -18.88 44.81
C SER A 506 -5.60 -18.63 43.38
N ILE A 507 -6.51 -18.11 42.56
CA ILE A 507 -6.26 -17.52 41.23
C ILE A 507 -6.11 -15.99 41.32
N GLU A 508 -6.31 -15.42 42.51
CA GLU A 508 -6.20 -13.99 42.74
C GLU A 508 -4.73 -13.58 42.90
N LEU A 509 -4.32 -12.58 42.12
CA LEU A 509 -2.98 -11.99 42.21
C LEU A 509 -2.83 -11.25 43.54
N ASN A 510 -1.70 -11.47 44.21
CA ASN A 510 -1.39 -10.69 45.41
C ASN A 510 -0.82 -9.31 45.04
N ALA A 511 -0.48 -8.48 46.04
CA ALA A 511 0.04 -7.14 45.80
C ALA A 511 1.31 -7.10 44.92
N SER A 512 2.23 -8.05 45.10
CA SER A 512 3.46 -8.16 44.30
C SER A 512 3.18 -8.68 42.89
N GLY A 513 2.23 -9.59 42.73
CA GLY A 513 1.73 -10.03 41.43
C GLY A 513 1.13 -8.87 40.61
N TYR A 514 0.34 -8.01 41.23
CA TYR A 514 -0.22 -6.82 40.56
C TYR A 514 0.83 -5.77 40.18
N GLU A 515 1.91 -5.64 40.95
CA GLU A 515 3.03 -4.76 40.64
C GLU A 515 3.81 -5.26 39.41
N THR A 516 4.14 -6.55 39.40
CA THR A 516 4.82 -7.23 38.29
C THR A 516 4.02 -7.11 36.99
N VAL A 517 2.71 -7.38 37.04
CA VAL A 517 1.82 -7.22 35.87
C VAL A 517 1.76 -5.75 35.41
N GLY A 518 1.92 -4.78 36.31
CA GLY A 518 2.05 -3.36 35.95
C GLY A 518 3.34 -3.02 35.18
N GLN A 519 4.46 -3.66 35.55
CA GLN A 519 5.73 -3.53 34.84
C GLN A 519 5.65 -4.16 33.45
N ILE A 520 5.09 -5.37 33.35
CA ILE A 520 4.81 -6.06 32.08
C ILE A 520 3.93 -5.21 31.18
N ALA A 521 2.86 -4.61 31.71
CA ALA A 521 1.99 -3.72 30.95
C ALA A 521 2.71 -2.47 30.38
N THR A 522 3.80 -2.04 31.01
CA THR A 522 4.61 -0.91 30.51
C THR A 522 5.46 -1.33 29.31
N VAL A 523 5.99 -2.56 29.33
CA VAL A 523 6.71 -3.16 28.20
C VAL A 523 5.77 -3.42 27.03
N LEU A 524 4.63 -4.09 27.29
CA LEU A 524 3.66 -4.45 26.25
C LEU A 524 3.06 -3.26 25.50
N ARG A 525 3.00 -2.06 26.10
CA ARG A 525 2.58 -0.84 25.39
C ARG A 525 3.55 -0.39 24.31
N LYS A 526 4.82 -0.78 24.39
CA LYS A 526 5.85 -0.53 23.37
C LYS A 526 5.93 -1.66 22.34
N CYS A 527 5.13 -2.71 22.52
CA CYS A 527 5.03 -3.87 21.64
C CYS A 527 3.60 -4.03 21.12
N PRO A 528 2.97 -2.98 20.54
CA PRO A 528 1.65 -3.15 19.96
C PRO A 528 1.77 -4.19 18.83
N GLN A 529 0.85 -5.15 18.78
CA GLN A 529 0.71 -6.11 17.69
C GLN A 529 1.55 -7.40 17.72
N VAL A 530 2.39 -7.65 18.73
CA VAL A 530 3.11 -8.94 18.85
C VAL A 530 2.18 -10.05 19.37
N PRO A 531 1.98 -11.17 18.64
CA PRO A 531 1.17 -12.29 19.10
C PRO A 531 1.92 -13.09 20.17
N MET A 532 1.34 -13.20 21.36
CA MET A 532 1.94 -13.94 22.47
C MET A 532 0.95 -14.88 23.15
N GLU A 533 1.45 -16.00 23.64
CA GLU A 533 0.75 -16.89 24.56
C GLU A 533 1.22 -16.66 25.99
N ILE A 534 0.28 -16.51 26.91
CA ILE A 534 0.49 -16.53 28.36
C ILE A 534 0.36 -17.98 28.83
N SER A 535 1.50 -18.64 29.04
CA SER A 535 1.57 -20.05 29.40
C SER A 535 1.65 -20.21 30.93
N GLY A 536 0.64 -20.84 31.53
CA GLY A 536 0.58 -21.11 32.97
C GLY A 536 0.97 -22.54 33.33
N HIS A 537 1.76 -22.70 34.40
CA HIS A 537 2.30 -23.99 34.85
C HIS A 537 2.13 -24.20 36.36
N THR A 538 1.99 -25.46 36.78
CA THR A 538 1.92 -25.90 38.18
C THR A 538 3.01 -26.91 38.51
N ASP A 539 3.20 -27.20 39.81
CA ASP A 539 4.02 -28.33 40.24
C ASP A 539 3.25 -29.65 40.16
N SER A 540 3.92 -30.77 40.48
CA SER A 540 3.32 -32.11 40.42
C SER A 540 2.45 -32.46 41.64
N GLN A 541 2.12 -31.50 42.52
CA GLN A 541 1.33 -31.77 43.72
C GLN A 541 -0.15 -31.56 43.43
N GLY A 542 -0.93 -32.63 43.52
CA GLY A 542 -2.38 -32.56 43.36
C GLY A 542 -2.89 -33.59 42.37
N ARG A 543 -4.10 -33.35 41.84
CA ARG A 543 -4.65 -34.13 40.73
C ARG A 543 -4.36 -33.36 39.45
N GLU A 544 -3.87 -34.04 38.43
CA GLU A 544 -3.59 -33.50 37.09
C GLU A 544 -4.73 -32.59 36.58
N GLU A 545 -5.98 -33.05 36.66
CA GLU A 545 -7.15 -32.28 36.22
C GLU A 545 -7.33 -30.95 37.00
N LEU A 546 -7.01 -30.94 38.30
CA LEU A 546 -7.06 -29.72 39.12
C LEU A 546 -5.89 -28.79 38.79
N ASN A 547 -4.72 -29.35 38.53
CA ASN A 547 -3.52 -28.61 38.13
C ASN A 547 -3.71 -27.95 36.75
N GLN A 548 -4.34 -28.66 35.82
CA GLN A 548 -4.73 -28.13 34.53
C GLN A 548 -5.70 -26.94 34.67
N GLN A 549 -6.80 -27.10 35.44
CA GLN A 549 -7.77 -26.03 35.67
C GLN A 549 -7.14 -24.81 36.38
N LEU A 550 -6.27 -25.06 37.36
CA LEU A 550 -5.60 -24.00 38.13
C LEU A 550 -4.62 -23.20 37.26
N SER A 551 -3.84 -23.89 36.42
CA SER A 551 -2.88 -23.25 35.51
C SER A 551 -3.58 -22.36 34.48
N GLN A 552 -4.69 -22.82 33.89
CA GLN A 552 -5.50 -22.05 32.95
C GLN A 552 -6.09 -20.81 33.62
N ALA A 553 -6.74 -20.98 34.77
CA ALA A 553 -7.37 -19.88 35.48
C ALA A 553 -6.37 -18.80 35.93
N ARG A 554 -5.10 -19.18 36.20
CA ARG A 554 -4.02 -18.24 36.49
C ARG A 554 -3.55 -17.47 35.26
N ALA A 555 -3.42 -18.14 34.11
CA ALA A 555 -3.11 -17.48 32.84
C ALA A 555 -4.21 -16.47 32.46
N ASP A 556 -5.49 -16.85 32.61
CA ASP A 556 -6.64 -15.97 32.38
C ASP A 556 -6.65 -14.79 33.35
N ALA A 557 -6.26 -14.99 34.62
CA ALA A 557 -6.18 -13.91 35.60
C ALA A 557 -5.12 -12.85 35.22
N VAL A 558 -3.97 -13.28 34.67
CA VAL A 558 -2.93 -12.37 34.17
C VAL A 558 -3.44 -11.61 32.94
N LEU A 559 -4.07 -12.29 31.98
CA LEU A 559 -4.67 -11.67 30.80
C LEU A 559 -5.68 -10.57 31.18
N ASN A 560 -6.60 -10.89 32.10
CA ASN A 560 -7.59 -9.95 32.61
C ASN A 560 -6.96 -8.76 33.34
N ALA A 561 -5.89 -8.99 34.11
CA ALA A 561 -5.17 -7.94 34.82
C ALA A 561 -4.43 -6.98 33.87
N LEU A 562 -3.95 -7.47 32.72
CA LEU A 562 -3.37 -6.67 31.63
C LEU A 562 -4.45 -5.86 30.89
N MET A 563 -5.58 -6.50 30.59
CA MET A 563 -6.75 -5.84 29.99
C MET A 563 -7.24 -4.67 30.85
N ALA A 564 -7.38 -4.88 32.16
CA ALA A 564 -7.76 -3.84 33.12
C ALA A 564 -6.77 -2.65 33.16
N ARG A 565 -5.52 -2.87 32.72
CA ARG A 565 -4.46 -1.85 32.62
C ARG A 565 -4.37 -1.20 31.22
N ARG A 566 -5.38 -1.43 30.38
CA ARG A 566 -5.50 -0.91 29.00
C ARG A 566 -4.37 -1.36 28.08
N VAL A 567 -3.87 -2.58 28.25
CA VAL A 567 -3.02 -3.25 27.25
C VAL A 567 -3.93 -3.80 26.15
N LEU A 568 -3.51 -3.69 24.89
CA LEU A 568 -4.22 -4.33 23.78
C LEU A 568 -4.03 -5.84 23.88
N VAL A 569 -5.08 -6.57 24.24
CA VAL A 569 -5.02 -8.02 24.48
C VAL A 569 -5.49 -8.87 23.29
N GLY A 570 -5.88 -8.25 22.18
CA GLY A 570 -6.37 -8.97 20.99
C GLY A 570 -5.37 -9.97 20.40
N ASN A 571 -4.08 -9.76 20.68
CA ASN A 571 -2.98 -10.63 20.23
C ASN A 571 -2.40 -11.48 21.36
N LEU A 572 -3.06 -11.50 22.53
CA LEU A 572 -2.64 -12.33 23.66
C LEU A 572 -3.62 -13.49 23.83
N SER A 573 -3.09 -14.71 23.85
CA SER A 573 -3.83 -15.91 24.22
C SER A 573 -3.41 -16.38 25.62
N ALA A 574 -4.28 -17.07 26.35
CA ALA A 574 -3.97 -17.62 27.67
C ALA A 574 -4.18 -19.13 27.67
N LYS A 575 -3.16 -19.89 28.11
CA LYS A 575 -3.20 -21.35 28.09
C LYS A 575 -2.55 -21.95 29.34
N GLY A 576 -3.26 -22.86 29.99
CA GLY A 576 -2.74 -23.67 31.09
C GLY A 576 -2.13 -24.98 30.59
N TYR A 577 -0.99 -25.36 31.14
CA TYR A 577 -0.28 -26.62 30.84
C TYR A 577 -0.30 -27.61 32.02
N GLY A 578 -0.86 -27.21 33.16
CA GLY A 578 -0.83 -28.02 34.39
C GLY A 578 0.60 -28.36 34.80
N GLU A 579 0.84 -29.63 35.11
CA GLU A 579 2.15 -30.17 35.53
C GLU A 579 2.95 -30.81 34.38
N ASN A 580 2.47 -30.69 33.14
CA ASN A 580 2.97 -31.46 31.99
C ASN A 580 4.29 -30.93 31.39
N GLU A 581 4.66 -29.67 31.68
CA GLU A 581 5.90 -29.06 31.21
C GLU A 581 6.81 -28.59 32.39
N PRO A 582 7.36 -29.54 33.18
CA PRO A 582 8.26 -29.20 34.28
C PRO A 582 9.63 -28.75 33.76
N ILE A 583 10.17 -27.68 34.34
CA ILE A 583 11.50 -27.14 34.02
C ILE A 583 12.52 -27.41 35.14
N ALA A 584 12.07 -27.93 36.27
CA ALA A 584 12.89 -28.31 37.42
C ALA A 584 12.33 -29.57 38.11
N ASP A 585 13.14 -30.19 38.97
CA ASP A 585 12.80 -31.43 39.67
C ASP A 585 11.68 -31.24 40.70
N ASN A 586 10.55 -31.92 40.50
CA ASN A 586 9.38 -31.87 41.38
C ASN A 586 9.60 -32.55 42.74
N ASP A 587 10.67 -33.33 42.92
CA ASP A 587 10.97 -33.98 44.19
C ASP A 587 11.47 -32.98 45.26
N THR A 588 12.01 -31.84 44.81
CA THR A 588 12.50 -30.77 45.69
C THR A 588 11.50 -29.62 45.83
N GLU A 589 11.43 -28.97 47.01
CA GLU A 589 10.56 -27.79 47.17
C GLU A 589 10.99 -26.63 46.26
N GLU A 590 12.29 -26.48 46.05
CA GLU A 590 12.86 -25.46 45.16
C GLU A 590 12.47 -25.70 43.70
N GLY A 591 12.51 -26.95 43.23
CA GLY A 591 12.08 -27.28 41.87
C GLY A 591 10.57 -27.17 41.68
N ARG A 592 9.75 -27.53 42.67
CA ARG A 592 8.30 -27.26 42.66
C ARG A 592 7.98 -25.77 42.54
N GLU A 593 8.64 -24.94 43.34
CA GLU A 593 8.49 -23.48 43.26
C GLU A 593 8.95 -22.88 41.93
N THR A 594 9.89 -23.54 41.25
CA THR A 594 10.35 -23.15 39.92
C THR A 594 9.34 -23.55 38.84
N ASN A 595 8.67 -24.70 38.99
CA ASN A 595 7.62 -25.17 38.07
C ASN A 595 6.32 -24.36 38.18
N ARG A 596 6.02 -23.79 39.36
CA ARG A 596 4.91 -22.84 39.56
C ARG A 596 5.21 -21.48 38.91
N ARG A 597 4.97 -21.33 37.60
CA ARG A 597 5.33 -20.13 36.83
C ARG A 597 4.28 -19.70 35.80
N ILE A 598 4.39 -18.44 35.39
CA ILE A 598 3.76 -17.88 34.19
C ILE A 598 4.89 -17.44 33.27
N GLU A 599 4.77 -17.70 31.97
CA GLU A 599 5.73 -17.26 30.97
C GLU A 599 4.99 -16.75 29.73
N PHE A 600 5.69 -15.95 28.92
CA PHE A 600 5.18 -15.45 27.65
C PHE A 600 5.99 -16.11 26.54
N ARG A 601 5.30 -16.62 25.51
CA ARG A 601 5.91 -17.22 24.32
C ARG A 601 5.32 -16.56 23.08
N LEU A 602 6.06 -16.53 21.97
CA LEU A 602 5.49 -16.16 20.68
C LEU A 602 4.48 -17.23 20.26
N THR A 603 3.34 -16.81 19.71
CA THR A 603 2.41 -17.74 19.07
C THR A 603 2.98 -18.11 17.70
N PRO A 604 3.14 -19.40 17.35
CA PRO A 604 3.60 -19.80 16.02
C PRO A 604 2.61 -19.31 14.96
N THR A 605 3.11 -18.61 13.94
CA THR A 605 2.35 -18.32 12.72
C THR A 605 2.22 -19.61 11.91
N GLU A 606 1.13 -19.78 11.15
CA GLU A 606 0.77 -21.02 10.45
C GLU A 606 1.85 -21.59 9.50
N GLU A 607 2.89 -20.83 9.15
CA GLU A 607 4.01 -21.29 8.31
C GLU A 607 4.96 -22.32 8.97
N GLU A 608 5.07 -22.38 10.30
CA GLU A 608 6.03 -23.30 10.96
C GLU A 608 5.50 -24.72 11.20
N VAL A 609 4.17 -24.93 11.14
CA VAL A 609 3.55 -26.24 11.46
C VAL A 609 3.70 -27.25 10.30
N ALA A 610 4.14 -26.81 9.12
CA ALA A 610 4.20 -27.63 7.91
C ALA A 610 5.49 -28.46 7.71
N THR A 611 6.49 -28.37 8.61
CA THR A 611 7.81 -29.02 8.36
C THR A 611 8.17 -30.21 9.26
N GLU A 612 7.37 -30.56 10.26
CA GLU A 612 7.61 -31.76 11.09
C GLU A 612 6.40 -32.70 11.07
N GLY A 613 6.21 -33.43 9.97
CA GLY A 613 5.09 -34.37 9.89
C GLY A 613 5.00 -35.22 8.63
N ASP A 614 6.10 -35.52 7.94
CA ASP A 614 6.11 -36.50 6.84
C ASP A 614 7.26 -37.50 7.04
N GLU A 615 7.02 -38.51 7.88
CA GLU A 615 7.72 -39.79 7.78
C GLU A 615 6.78 -40.79 7.07
N PRO A 616 7.18 -41.39 5.93
CA PRO A 616 6.32 -42.32 5.21
C PRO A 616 6.16 -43.62 5.99
N LEU A 617 4.90 -44.06 6.14
CA LEU A 617 4.57 -45.39 6.61
C LEU A 617 5.10 -46.45 5.63
N GLU A 618 6.28 -47.01 5.91
CA GLU A 618 6.72 -48.26 5.29
C GLU A 618 5.94 -49.44 5.89
N SER A 619 5.27 -50.15 4.97
CA SER A 619 4.71 -51.46 5.22
C SER A 619 5.82 -52.48 5.40
N ASP A 620 5.75 -53.31 6.45
CA ASP A 620 6.03 -54.73 6.29
C ASP A 620 5.37 -55.54 7.40
N GLY A 621 4.75 -56.64 6.99
CA GLY A 621 4.16 -57.62 7.87
C GLY A 621 5.16 -58.68 8.33
N GLU A 622 4.64 -59.50 9.25
CA GLU A 622 4.96 -60.92 9.46
C GLU A 622 5.92 -61.31 10.60
N ALA A 623 5.27 -61.70 11.72
CA ALA A 623 5.46 -62.92 12.52
C ALA A 623 6.88 -63.42 12.92
N GLY A 624 7.05 -63.58 14.24
CA GLY A 624 8.01 -64.52 14.86
C GLY A 624 8.57 -63.99 16.20
N SER A 625 7.99 -64.36 17.35
CA SER A 625 8.46 -65.46 18.21
C SER A 625 9.81 -65.19 18.91
N GLU A 626 9.72 -64.99 20.23
CA GLU A 626 10.63 -65.42 21.31
C GLU A 626 12.15 -65.26 21.12
N THR A 627 12.84 -64.56 22.04
CA THR A 627 13.72 -65.17 23.08
C THR A 627 14.41 -64.06 23.90
N GLU A 628 14.64 -64.37 25.18
CA GLU A 628 15.58 -63.81 26.18
C GLU A 628 16.85 -63.14 25.59
N ASN A 629 17.50 -62.14 26.20
CA ASN A 629 18.03 -62.16 27.57
C ASN A 629 18.62 -60.77 27.97
N GLN A 630 18.87 -60.63 29.27
CA GLN A 630 19.39 -59.49 30.05
C GLN A 630 20.79 -58.93 29.67
N PRO A 631 21.18 -57.76 30.25
CA PRO A 631 22.27 -56.88 29.80
C PRO A 631 23.59 -57.07 30.56
N GLU A 632 24.68 -56.51 30.02
CA GLU A 632 25.92 -56.05 30.69
C GLU A 632 26.83 -55.44 29.60
N ALA A 633 27.06 -54.13 29.56
CA ALA A 633 28.04 -53.34 30.31
C ALA A 633 29.49 -53.43 29.79
N GLU A 634 30.04 -52.23 29.54
CA GLU A 634 31.43 -51.79 29.70
C GLU A 634 32.46 -51.92 28.55
N ASP A 635 32.95 -50.72 28.20
CA ASP A 635 34.34 -50.29 28.09
C ASP A 635 35.11 -50.39 26.77
N GLY A 636 35.90 -49.32 26.55
CA GLY A 636 37.23 -49.45 25.95
C GLY A 636 37.42 -48.91 24.54
N GLN A 637 37.78 -47.62 24.48
CA GLN A 637 38.83 -47.04 23.62
C GLN A 637 39.44 -47.95 22.54
N ASN A 638 39.32 -47.57 21.27
CA ASN A 638 40.41 -47.00 20.47
C ASN A 638 39.91 -46.46 19.12
#